data_AF-A0A2W4LTA2-F1
#
_entry.id   AF-A0A2W4LTA2-F1
#
_cell.length_a   1.000
_cell.length_b   1.000
_cell.length_c   1.000
_cell.angle_alpha   90.00
_cell.angle_beta   90.00
_cell.angle_gamma   90.00
#
_symmetry.space_group_name_H-M   'P 1'
#
loop_
_entity.id
_entity.type
_entity.pdbx_description
1 polymer ?
#
loop_
_entity_poly.entity_id
_entity_poly.type
_entity_poly.pdbx_seq_one_letter_code
_entity_poly.pdbx_strand_id
1 'polypeptide(L)'
;MPADAASGRLLAALDVIAVRDAIVVDLDELEAAECAEVLAGRADERIRECLWGLVDGRPARDRARVEAAVDLALHLAGLAAGSRGKANAAPMTIAAIGHWWLGDRAAAEHLADAALAAEPGYRLAQLVAATLIAGVNGR
;
A
#
# COMPACT_ATOMS: atom_id res chain seq x y z
N MET A 1 10.04 -11.93 -11.16
CA MET A 1 9.57 -12.26 -9.80
C MET A 1 10.73 -12.78 -8.95
N PRO A 2 10.76 -12.50 -7.64
CA PRO A 2 11.81 -12.98 -6.72
C PRO A 2 11.69 -14.48 -6.45
N ALA A 3 12.82 -15.13 -6.09
CA ALA A 3 12.84 -16.52 -5.65
C ALA A 3 12.09 -16.72 -4.31
N ASP A 4 11.65 -17.94 -4.00
CA ASP A 4 10.81 -18.27 -2.83
C ASP A 4 11.39 -17.75 -1.50
N ALA A 5 12.68 -17.98 -1.26
CA ALA A 5 13.34 -17.51 -0.04
C ALA A 5 13.39 -15.97 0.07
N ALA A 6 13.51 -15.27 -1.07
CA ALA A 6 13.45 -13.82 -1.10
C ALA A 6 12.01 -13.32 -0.88
N SER A 7 11.03 -13.99 -1.48
CA SER A 7 9.61 -13.71 -1.28
C SER A 7 9.20 -13.88 0.19
N GLY A 8 9.66 -14.94 0.85
CA GLY A 8 9.41 -15.16 2.28
C GLY A 8 10.01 -14.07 3.18
N ARG A 9 11.21 -13.56 2.85
CA ARG A 9 11.80 -12.42 3.57
C ARG A 9 11.02 -11.13 3.36
N LEU A 10 10.60 -10.86 2.12
CA LEU A 10 9.77 -9.68 1.81
C LEU A 10 8.45 -9.75 2.57
N LEU A 11 7.78 -10.90 2.56
CA LEU A 11 6.53 -11.11 3.28
C LEU A 11 6.69 -10.86 4.78
N ALA A 12 7.76 -11.38 5.40
CA ALA A 12 8.05 -11.12 6.80
C ALA A 12 8.33 -9.64 7.08
N ALA A 13 9.03 -8.95 6.17
CA ALA A 13 9.34 -7.53 6.31
C ALA A 13 8.09 -6.64 6.30
N LEU A 14 7.01 -7.07 5.64
CA LEU A 14 5.73 -6.34 5.62
C LEU A 14 5.02 -6.25 6.99
N ASP A 15 5.45 -7.03 8.00
CA ASP A 15 4.92 -6.87 9.36
C ASP A 15 5.48 -5.59 10.03
N VAL A 16 6.63 -5.09 9.56
CA VAL A 16 7.26 -3.87 10.05
C VAL A 16 6.57 -2.64 9.44
N ILE A 17 5.95 -1.81 10.28
CA ILE A 17 5.24 -0.58 9.86
C ILE A 17 6.14 0.30 8.97
N ALA A 18 7.36 0.58 9.41
CA ALA A 18 8.29 1.44 8.68
C ALA A 18 8.64 0.92 7.26
N VAL A 19 8.62 -0.39 7.04
CA VAL A 19 8.84 -0.97 5.70
C VAL A 19 7.63 -0.70 4.80
N ARG A 20 6.40 -0.85 5.32
CA ARG A 20 5.18 -0.53 4.55
C ARG A 20 5.11 0.95 4.21
N ASP A 21 5.41 1.81 5.17
CA ASP A 21 5.39 3.26 4.97
C ASP A 21 6.44 3.65 3.93
N ALA A 22 7.64 3.08 4.01
CA ALA A 22 8.68 3.30 3.01
C ALA A 22 8.26 2.85 1.60
N ILE A 23 7.53 1.74 1.46
CA ILE A 23 6.99 1.29 0.17
C ILE A 23 5.98 2.30 -0.38
N VAL A 24 5.02 2.75 0.44
CA VAL A 24 3.99 3.72 0.02
C VAL A 24 4.65 5.04 -0.40
N VAL A 25 5.63 5.50 0.36
CA VAL A 25 6.41 6.72 0.09
C VAL A 25 7.27 6.60 -1.17
N ASP A 26 7.93 5.46 -1.37
CA ASP A 26 8.79 5.19 -2.54
C ASP A 26 7.98 5.13 -3.85
N LEU A 27 6.76 4.58 -3.79
CA LEU A 27 5.88 4.48 -4.96
C LEU A 27 5.22 5.81 -5.36
N ASP A 28 5.09 6.75 -4.43
CA ASP A 28 4.62 8.12 -4.69
C ASP A 28 5.76 9.07 -5.13
N GLU A 29 6.99 8.56 -5.13
CA GLU A 29 8.21 9.29 -5.52
C GLU A 29 8.36 10.63 -4.78
N LEU A 30 8.13 10.62 -3.46
CA LEU A 30 8.54 11.74 -2.63
C LEU A 30 10.06 11.95 -2.76
N GLU A 31 10.50 13.21 -2.71
CA GLU A 31 11.93 13.51 -2.71
C GLU A 31 12.59 12.85 -1.48
N ALA A 32 13.85 12.41 -1.58
CA ALA A 32 14.49 11.66 -0.48
C ALA A 32 14.46 12.41 0.87
N ALA A 33 14.51 13.74 0.83
CA ALA A 33 14.35 14.61 1.99
C ALA A 33 12.92 14.55 2.57
N GLU A 34 11.89 14.51 1.74
CA GLU A 34 10.49 14.33 2.15
C GLU A 34 10.24 12.95 2.73
N CYS A 35 10.80 11.90 2.14
CA CYS A 35 10.74 10.55 2.68
C CYS A 35 11.31 10.48 4.09
N ALA A 36 12.50 11.07 4.31
CA ALA A 36 13.16 11.05 5.62
C ALA A 36 12.34 11.80 6.69
N GLU A 37 11.63 12.86 6.30
CA GLU A 37 10.78 13.66 7.18
C GLU A 37 9.48 12.91 7.56
N VAL A 38 8.84 12.26 6.58
CA VAL A 38 7.66 11.39 6.79
C VAL A 38 8.01 10.20 7.68
N LEU A 39 9.12 9.50 7.36
CA LEU A 39 9.57 8.33 8.13
C LEU A 39 10.06 8.71 9.54
N ALA A 40 10.50 9.95 9.76
CA ALA A 40 10.82 10.47 11.08
C ALA A 40 9.57 10.84 11.91
N GLY A 41 8.36 10.69 11.36
CA GLY A 41 7.10 10.97 12.05
C GLY A 41 6.84 12.46 12.27
N ARG A 42 7.47 13.35 11.50
CA ARG A 42 7.22 14.78 11.58
C ARG A 42 5.86 15.09 10.91
N ALA A 43 5.06 15.93 11.55
CA ALA A 43 3.67 16.21 11.15
C ALA A 43 3.43 17.70 10.89
N ASP A 44 4.40 18.36 10.24
CA ASP A 44 4.23 19.74 9.79
C ASP A 44 3.23 19.84 8.61
N GLU A 45 2.84 21.07 8.25
CA GLU A 45 1.83 21.31 7.22
C GLU A 45 2.24 20.73 5.85
N ARG A 46 3.52 20.87 5.51
CA ARG A 46 4.09 20.39 4.25
C ARG A 46 4.02 18.86 4.14
N ILE A 47 4.35 18.16 5.22
CA ILE A 47 4.23 16.70 5.29
C ILE A 47 2.77 16.27 5.23
N ARG A 48 1.85 17.01 5.87
CA ARG A 48 0.41 16.76 5.74
C ARG A 48 -0.11 16.96 4.32
N GLU A 49 0.36 17.98 3.59
CA GLU A 49 0.02 18.17 2.18
C GLU A 49 0.56 17.03 1.29
N CYS A 50 1.78 16.57 1.54
CA CYS A 50 2.36 15.42 0.84
C CYS A 50 1.57 14.13 1.12
N LEU A 51 1.27 13.85 2.38
CA LEU A 51 0.43 12.72 2.81
C LEU A 51 -1.01 12.84 2.30
N TRP A 52 -1.53 14.05 2.13
CA TRP A 52 -2.80 14.26 1.46
C TRP A 52 -2.75 13.88 -0.01
N GLY A 53 -1.66 14.22 -0.72
CA GLY A 53 -1.47 13.81 -2.12
C GLY A 53 -1.53 12.29 -2.32
N LEU A 54 -0.94 11.53 -1.40
CA LEU A 54 -1.00 10.05 -1.35
C LEU A 54 -2.43 9.52 -1.23
N VAL A 55 -3.29 10.25 -0.52
CA VAL A 55 -4.67 9.87 -0.16
C VAL A 55 -5.70 10.60 -1.05
N ASP A 56 -5.27 11.46 -1.96
CA ASP A 56 -6.17 12.19 -2.88
C ASP A 56 -6.45 11.40 -4.17
N GLY A 57 -5.94 10.16 -4.27
CA GLY A 57 -6.11 9.31 -5.44
C GLY A 57 -5.41 9.86 -6.70
N ARG A 58 -4.35 10.64 -6.53
CA ARG A 58 -3.58 11.17 -7.67
C ARG A 58 -3.10 10.01 -8.56
N PRO A 59 -3.12 10.18 -9.90
CA PRO A 59 -2.58 9.17 -10.79
C PRO A 59 -1.12 8.86 -10.46
N ALA A 60 -0.74 7.59 -10.54
CA ALA A 60 0.64 7.15 -10.40
C ALA A 60 1.57 7.94 -11.34
N ARG A 61 2.62 8.57 -10.78
CA ARG A 61 3.64 9.30 -11.56
C ARG A 61 4.43 8.36 -12.46
N ASP A 62 4.89 7.24 -11.90
CA ASP A 62 5.46 6.11 -12.64
C ASP A 62 4.50 4.92 -12.61
N ARG A 63 3.64 4.87 -13.64
CA ARG A 63 2.67 3.79 -13.80
C ARG A 63 3.32 2.41 -13.83
N ALA A 64 4.45 2.24 -14.54
CA ALA A 64 5.08 0.94 -14.71
C ALA A 64 5.67 0.42 -13.40
N ARG A 65 6.23 1.32 -12.58
CA ARG A 65 6.71 0.99 -11.25
C ARG A 65 5.59 0.57 -10.31
N VAL A 66 4.46 1.28 -10.33
CA VAL A 66 3.27 0.91 -9.54
C VAL A 66 2.70 -0.43 -9.99
N GLU A 67 2.61 -0.70 -11.30
CA GLU A 67 2.19 -2.00 -11.84
C GLU A 67 3.12 -3.14 -11.35
N ALA A 68 4.44 -2.94 -11.41
CA ALA A 68 5.41 -3.94 -10.92
C ALA A 68 5.29 -4.18 -9.39
N ALA A 69 4.98 -3.13 -8.62
CA ALA A 69 4.75 -3.24 -7.19
C ALA A 69 3.44 -3.97 -6.86
N VAL A 70 2.39 -3.73 -7.62
CA VAL A 70 1.12 -4.47 -7.54
C VAL A 70 1.35 -5.95 -7.84
N ASP A 71 2.04 -6.27 -8.94
CA ASP A 71 2.35 -7.66 -9.30
C ASP A 71 3.13 -8.38 -8.19
N LEU A 72 4.14 -7.72 -7.62
CA LEU A 72 4.90 -8.26 -6.51
C LEU A 72 4.03 -8.47 -5.27
N ALA A 73 3.20 -7.49 -4.91
CA ALA A 73 2.32 -7.58 -3.75
C ALA A 73 1.30 -8.73 -3.91
N LEU A 74 0.70 -8.89 -5.10
CA LEU A 74 -0.22 -9.99 -5.41
C LEU A 74 0.49 -11.35 -5.36
N HIS A 75 1.72 -11.45 -5.87
CA HIS A 75 2.54 -12.65 -5.72
C HIS A 75 2.78 -13.01 -4.25
N LEU A 76 3.13 -12.03 -3.41
CA LEU A 76 3.32 -12.23 -1.97
C LEU A 76 2.03 -12.63 -1.25
N ALA A 77 0.89 -12.03 -1.60
CA ALA A 77 -0.41 -12.42 -1.09
C ALA A 77 -0.78 -13.86 -1.49
N GLY A 78 -0.46 -14.27 -2.72
CA GLY A 78 -0.64 -15.63 -3.20
C GLY A 78 0.18 -16.66 -2.41
N LEU A 79 1.42 -16.33 -2.04
CA LEU A 79 2.25 -17.18 -1.18
C LEU A 79 1.73 -17.26 0.27
N ALA A 80 1.13 -16.17 0.75
CA ALA A 80 0.48 -16.12 2.06
C ALA A 80 -0.94 -16.71 2.03
N ALA A 81 -1.45 -17.14 0.87
CA ALA A 81 -2.80 -17.66 0.74
C ALA A 81 -3.00 -18.88 1.66
N GLY A 82 -4.01 -18.80 2.54
CA GLY A 82 -4.28 -19.82 3.56
C GLY A 82 -3.62 -19.54 4.91
N SER A 83 -2.67 -18.60 4.99
CA SER A 83 -2.24 -18.02 6.27
C SER A 83 -3.30 -17.03 6.76
N ARG A 84 -3.71 -17.16 8.03
CA ARG A 84 -4.61 -16.18 8.66
C ARG A 84 -3.81 -14.99 9.20
N GLY A 85 -4.46 -13.83 9.26
CA GLY A 85 -3.92 -12.64 9.91
C GLY A 85 -3.02 -11.78 9.02
N LYS A 86 -2.17 -10.98 9.67
CA LYS A 86 -1.41 -9.88 9.05
C LYS A 86 -0.55 -10.24 7.84
N ALA A 87 -0.02 -11.47 7.79
CA ALA A 87 0.83 -11.92 6.70
C ALA A 87 0.12 -11.88 5.34
N ASN A 88 -1.20 -12.10 5.31
CA ASN A 88 -1.97 -12.02 4.08
C ASN A 88 -2.57 -10.61 3.86
N ALA A 89 -2.99 -9.94 4.93
CA ALA A 89 -3.61 -8.61 4.83
C ALA A 89 -2.65 -7.53 4.33
N ALA A 90 -1.37 -7.56 4.74
CA ALA A 90 -0.40 -6.55 4.37
C ALA A 90 -0.14 -6.45 2.85
N PRO A 91 0.23 -7.52 2.14
CA PRO A 91 0.45 -7.45 0.69
C PRO A 91 -0.84 -7.10 -0.08
N MET A 92 -2.00 -7.63 0.31
CA MET A 92 -3.28 -7.25 -0.30
C MET A 92 -3.58 -5.75 -0.18
N THR A 93 -3.28 -5.17 0.98
CA THR A 93 -3.48 -3.73 1.21
C THR A 93 -2.55 -2.88 0.35
N ILE A 94 -1.29 -3.29 0.15
CA ILE A 94 -0.35 -2.59 -0.73
C ILE A 94 -0.86 -2.65 -2.18
N ALA A 95 -1.30 -3.82 -2.64
CA ALA A 95 -1.88 -3.96 -3.97
C ALA A 95 -3.14 -3.08 -4.14
N ALA A 96 -3.99 -2.97 -3.11
CA ALA A 96 -5.17 -2.09 -3.14
C ALA A 96 -4.79 -0.61 -3.36
N ILE A 97 -3.77 -0.12 -2.65
CA ILE A 97 -3.26 1.25 -2.83
C ILE A 97 -2.75 1.44 -4.27
N GLY A 98 -1.97 0.49 -4.77
CA GLY A 98 -1.45 0.55 -6.13
C GLY A 98 -2.55 0.60 -7.19
N HIS A 99 -3.57 -0.27 -7.11
CA HIS A 99 -4.72 -0.25 -8.01
C HIS A 99 -5.49 1.07 -7.95
N TRP A 100 -5.60 1.67 -6.77
CA TRP A 100 -6.24 2.97 -6.63
C TRP A 100 -5.47 4.08 -7.37
N TRP A 101 -4.14 4.14 -7.23
CA TRP A 101 -3.30 5.08 -8.00
C TRP A 101 -3.28 4.81 -9.51
N LEU A 102 -3.53 3.55 -9.91
CA LEU A 102 -3.70 3.17 -11.32
C LEU A 102 -5.09 3.52 -11.88
N GLY A 103 -6.00 4.01 -11.04
CA GLY A 103 -7.39 4.33 -11.39
C GLY A 103 -8.35 3.14 -11.40
N ASP A 104 -7.90 1.95 -11.01
CA ASP A 104 -8.73 0.74 -10.91
C ASP A 104 -9.37 0.64 -9.52
N ARG A 105 -10.39 1.46 -9.31
CA ARG A 105 -11.11 1.53 -8.05
C ARG A 105 -11.74 0.19 -7.65
N ALA A 106 -12.27 -0.57 -8.61
CA ALA A 106 -12.95 -1.83 -8.33
C ALA A 106 -11.96 -2.88 -7.77
N ALA A 107 -10.76 -2.96 -8.38
CA ALA A 107 -9.70 -3.82 -7.86
C ALA A 107 -9.21 -3.35 -6.48
N ALA A 108 -9.07 -2.04 -6.28
CA ALA A 108 -8.68 -1.48 -4.98
C ALA A 108 -9.67 -1.83 -3.86
N GLU A 109 -10.98 -1.66 -4.10
CA GLU A 109 -12.04 -2.02 -3.15
C GLU A 109 -12.03 -3.52 -2.86
N HIS A 110 -11.96 -4.35 -3.90
CA HIS A 110 -11.91 -5.81 -3.75
C HIS A 110 -10.74 -6.27 -2.88
N LEU A 111 -9.55 -5.72 -3.10
CA LEU A 111 -8.35 -6.08 -2.35
C LEU A 111 -8.36 -5.57 -0.92
N ALA A 112 -8.91 -4.37 -0.68
CA ALA A 112 -9.09 -3.84 0.68
C ALA A 112 -10.07 -4.71 1.48
N ASP A 113 -11.18 -5.12 0.88
CA ASP A 113 -12.14 -6.04 1.50
C ASP A 113 -11.52 -7.42 1.77
N ALA A 114 -10.74 -7.95 0.83
CA ALA A 114 -10.02 -9.21 1.01
C ALA A 114 -9.00 -9.14 2.16
N ALA A 115 -8.27 -8.02 2.29
CA ALA A 115 -7.35 -7.81 3.39
C ALA A 115 -8.07 -7.78 4.75
N LEU A 116 -9.22 -7.10 4.83
CA LEU A 116 -10.04 -7.05 6.04
C LEU A 116 -10.71 -8.40 6.37
N ALA A 117 -11.08 -9.18 5.35
CA ALA A 117 -11.56 -10.54 5.56
C ALA A 117 -10.47 -11.46 6.15
N ALA A 118 -9.20 -11.25 5.75
CA ALA A 118 -8.06 -11.99 6.28
C ALA A 118 -7.65 -11.54 7.70
N GLU A 119 -7.75 -10.24 7.99
CA GLU A 119 -7.44 -9.63 9.29
C GLU A 119 -8.34 -8.39 9.52
N PRO A 120 -9.49 -8.53 10.22
CA PRO A 120 -10.45 -7.44 10.41
C PRO A 120 -9.87 -6.22 11.15
N GLY A 121 -8.85 -6.45 11.99
CA GLY A 121 -8.15 -5.41 12.74
C GLY A 121 -7.02 -4.73 11.97
N TYR A 122 -6.80 -5.05 10.68
CA TYR A 122 -5.67 -4.52 9.94
C TYR A 122 -5.86 -3.04 9.61
N ARG A 123 -5.25 -2.18 10.43
CA ARG A 123 -5.49 -0.74 10.43
C ARG A 123 -5.30 -0.06 9.07
N LEU A 124 -4.29 -0.44 8.31
CA LEU A 124 -4.03 0.17 7.00
C LEU A 124 -5.14 -0.16 6.01
N ALA A 125 -5.65 -1.39 5.98
CA ALA A 125 -6.78 -1.75 5.12
C ALA A 125 -8.06 -1.01 5.52
N GLN A 126 -8.31 -0.81 6.81
CA GLN A 126 -9.45 -0.03 7.29
C GLN A 126 -9.38 1.43 6.80
N LEU A 127 -8.18 2.02 6.82
CA LEU A 127 -7.96 3.37 6.33
C LEU A 127 -8.17 3.44 4.82
N VAL A 128 -7.60 2.52 4.04
CA VAL A 128 -7.79 2.45 2.59
C VAL A 128 -9.27 2.29 2.23
N ALA A 129 -9.98 1.36 2.87
CA ALA A 129 -11.41 1.15 2.64
C ALA A 129 -12.24 2.41 2.98
N ALA A 130 -11.96 3.06 4.10
CA ALA A 130 -12.64 4.30 4.50
C ALA A 130 -12.38 5.43 3.48
N THR A 131 -11.15 5.56 2.99
CA THR A 131 -10.78 6.56 1.99
C THR A 131 -11.46 6.30 0.65
N LEU A 132 -11.49 5.04 0.21
CA LEU A 132 -12.23 4.65 -0.99
C LEU A 132 -13.71 5.03 -0.83
N ILE A 133 -14.37 4.65 0.27
CA ILE A 133 -15.78 4.97 0.55
C ILE A 133 -16.05 6.49 0.56
N ALA A 134 -15.14 7.29 1.12
CA ALA A 134 -15.29 8.74 1.19
C ALA A 134 -15.30 9.43 -0.19
N GLY A 135 -15.01 8.71 -1.27
CA GLY A 135 -15.09 9.24 -2.63
C GLY A 135 -14.02 10.30 -2.90
N VAL A 136 -12.86 10.19 -2.22
CA VAL A 136 -11.68 10.97 -2.57
C VAL A 136 -11.25 10.50 -3.96
N ASN A 137 -11.73 11.22 -4.97
CA ASN A 137 -11.62 10.86 -6.37
C ASN A 137 -10.40 11.59 -6.94
N GLY A 138 -9.43 10.82 -7.43
CA GLY A 138 -8.51 11.29 -8.47
C GLY A 138 -9.35 11.75 -9.65
N ARG A 139 -9.56 13.06 -9.77
CA ARG A 139 -10.17 13.70 -10.93
C ARG A 139 -9.10 14.02 -11.96
#